data_AF-A0A8S3KAL8-F1
#
_entry.id   AF-A0A8S3KAL8-F1
#
_cell.length_a   1.000
_cell.length_b   1.000
_cell.length_c   1.000
_cell.angle_alpha   90.00
_cell.angle_beta   90.00
_cell.angle_gamma   90.00
#
_symmetry.space_group_name_H-M   'P 1'
#
loop_
_entity.id
_entity.type
_entity.pdbx_description
1 polymer ?
#
loop_
_entity_poly.entity_id
_entity_poly.type
_entity_poly.pdbx_seq_one_letter_code
_entity_poly.pdbx_strand_id
1 'polypeptide(L)' 'MHEPLVNAEWPWAMNFGSLGVLLAQKLFASIDGPDGRTHLPNGTRNDWWQPPTKIGYNNSRNCITDYY' A
#
# COMPACT_ATOMS: atom_id res chain seq x y z
N MET A 1 -0.28 -19.59 6.69
CA MET A 1 0.63 -18.62 7.34
C MET A 1 1.19 -19.28 8.57
N HIS A 2 2.49 -19.20 8.79
CA HIS A 2 3.18 -19.80 9.94
C HIS A 2 4.27 -18.83 10.45
N GLU A 3 4.89 -19.17 11.58
CA GLU A 3 6.00 -18.42 12.14
C GLU A 3 7.12 -18.21 11.10
N PRO A 4 7.77 -17.03 11.04
CA PRO A 4 7.76 -15.96 12.03
C PRO A 4 6.67 -14.88 11.80
N LEU A 5 5.70 -15.12 10.92
CA LEU A 5 4.77 -14.07 10.50
C LEU A 5 3.53 -13.94 11.38
N VAL A 6 2.99 -15.05 11.90
CA VAL A 6 1.79 -15.03 12.73
C VAL A 6 1.76 -16.27 13.62
N ASN A 7 1.34 -16.10 14.86
CA ASN A 7 1.01 -17.20 15.76
C ASN A 7 -0.20 -16.79 16.62
N ALA A 8 -1.17 -17.69 16.78
CA ALA A 8 -2.40 -17.44 17.54
C ALA A 8 -2.16 -17.20 19.05
N GLU A 9 -1.04 -17.69 19.59
CA GLU A 9 -0.64 -17.54 20.99
C GLU A 9 0.12 -16.23 21.27
N TRP A 10 0.56 -15.52 20.23
CA TRP A 10 1.28 -14.25 20.39
C TRP A 10 0.34 -13.11 20.76
N PRO A 11 0.82 -12.09 21.52
CA PRO A 11 0.09 -10.84 21.69
C PRO A 11 -0.28 -10.26 20.33
N TRP A 12 -1.51 -9.76 20.17
CA TRP A 12 -2.00 -9.24 18.89
C TRP A 12 -1.07 -8.20 18.28
N ALA A 13 -0.43 -7.36 19.11
CA ALA A 13 0.55 -6.38 18.65
C ALA A 13 1.68 -6.99 17.82
N MET A 14 2.18 -8.19 18.16
CA MET A 14 3.21 -8.85 17.37
C MET A 14 2.67 -9.28 16.01
N ASN A 15 1.50 -9.91 15.97
CA ASN A 15 0.85 -10.33 14.72
C ASN A 15 0.51 -9.15 13.80
N PHE A 16 0.10 -8.01 14.37
CA PHE A 16 -0.10 -6.77 13.60
C PHE A 16 1.21 -6.20 13.07
N GLY A 17 2.26 -6.19 13.90
CA GLY A 17 3.58 -5.70 13.51
C GLY A 17 4.26 -6.55 12.42
N SER A 18 4.01 -7.86 12.41
CA SER A 18 4.54 -8.77 11.40
C SER A 18 3.60 -8.93 10.19
N LEU A 19 2.53 -9.71 10.34
CA LEU A 19 1.61 -10.03 9.26
C LEU A 19 0.81 -8.79 8.82
N GLY A 20 0.36 -7.98 9.78
CA GLY A 20 -0.43 -6.78 9.47
C GLY A 20 0.31 -5.80 8.56
N VAL A 21 1.59 -5.55 8.82
CA VAL A 21 2.43 -4.69 7.97
C VAL A 21 2.58 -5.27 6.56
N LEU A 22 2.80 -6.58 6.42
CA LEU A 22 2.92 -7.21 5.09
C LEU A 22 1.60 -7.15 4.29
N LEU A 23 0.46 -7.40 4.96
CA LEU A 23 -0.86 -7.26 4.33
C LEU A 23 -1.11 -5.81 3.91
N ALA A 24 -0.78 -4.85 4.76
CA ALA A 24 -0.89 -3.43 4.44
C ALA A 24 -0.01 -3.07 3.23
N GLN A 25 1.24 -3.53 3.18
CA GLN A 25 2.13 -3.29 2.04
C GLN A 25 1.53 -3.81 0.73
N LYS A 26 0.95 -5.01 0.72
CA LYS A 26 0.29 -5.57 -0.47
C LYS A 26 -0.99 -4.82 -0.84
N LEU A 27 -1.76 -4.38 0.16
CA LEU A 27 -2.95 -3.57 -0.07
C LEU A 27 -2.57 -2.21 -0.66
N PHE A 28 -1.58 -1.52 -0.10
CA PHE A 28 -1.15 -0.20 -0.58
C PHE A 28 -0.52 -0.25 -1.96
N ALA A 29 0.14 -1.36 -2.35
CA ALA A 29 0.61 -1.56 -3.71
C ALA A 29 -0.51 -1.51 -4.77
N SER A 30 -1.78 -1.70 -4.40
CA SER A 30 -2.92 -1.53 -5.32
C SER A 30 -3.25 -0.08 -5.63
N ILE A 31 -2.79 0.87 -4.80
CA ILE A 31 -3.06 2.31 -4.97
C ILE A 31 -1.80 3.16 -5.11
N ASP A 32 -0.62 2.58 -4.88
CA ASP A 32 0.70 3.19 -4.98
C ASP A 32 1.54 2.49 -6.07
N GLY A 33 2.72 3.03 -6.38
CA GLY A 33 3.65 2.50 -7.37
C GLY A 33 3.40 2.99 -8.81
N PRO A 34 4.13 2.45 -9.80
CA PRO A 34 4.07 2.92 -11.19
C PRO A 34 2.66 2.81 -11.78
N ASP A 35 1.90 1.80 -11.35
CA ASP A 35 0.68 1.36 -12.01
C ASP A 35 -0.54 1.23 -11.09
N GLY A 36 -0.38 1.06 -9.76
CA GLY A 36 -1.48 0.73 -8.84
C GLY A 36 -2.65 1.71 -8.94
N ARG A 37 -2.38 3.01 -8.76
CA ARG A 37 -3.41 4.06 -8.88
C ARG A 37 -4.12 4.12 -10.23
N THR A 38 -3.56 3.52 -11.28
CA THR A 38 -4.11 3.56 -12.64
C THR A 38 -4.96 2.34 -12.97
N HIS A 39 -5.21 1.45 -12.03
CA HIS A 39 -6.07 0.27 -12.25
C HIS A 39 -7.40 0.44 -11.52
N LEU A 40 -8.48 0.06 -12.19
CA LEU A 40 -9.81 -0.09 -11.60
C LEU A 40 -9.92 -1.43 -10.84
N PRO A 41 -10.98 -1.65 -10.03
CA PRO A 41 -11.17 -2.90 -9.29
C PRO A 41 -11.19 -4.16 -10.16
N ASN A 42 -11.53 -4.04 -11.45
CA ASN A 42 -11.53 -5.14 -12.42
C ASN A 42 -10.16 -5.35 -13.12
N GLY A 43 -9.11 -4.62 -12.72
CA GLY A 43 -7.78 -4.70 -13.32
C GLY A 43 -7.62 -3.99 -14.66
N THR A 44 -8.60 -3.20 -15.11
CA THR A 44 -8.46 -2.37 -16.32
C THR A 44 -7.71 -1.09 -16.01
N ARG A 45 -6.78 -0.70 -16.88
CA ARG A 45 -6.05 0.57 -16.76
C ARG A 45 -6.96 1.76 -17.11
N ASN A 46 -7.13 2.68 -16.18
CA ASN A 46 -7.91 3.90 -16.29
C ASN A 46 -7.27 4.99 -15.40
N ASP A 47 -7.17 6.23 -15.88
CA ASP A 47 -6.75 7.35 -15.05
C ASP A 47 -7.95 8.00 -14.34
N TRP A 48 -8.48 7.29 -13.34
CA TRP A 48 -9.77 7.58 -12.70
C TRP A 48 -9.70 8.64 -11.59
N TRP A 49 -8.50 9.05 -11.15
CA TRP A 49 -8.37 10.13 -10.17
C TRP A 49 -8.72 11.48 -10.78
N GLN A 50 -9.25 12.38 -9.96
CA GLN A 50 -9.40 13.78 -10.36
C GLN A 50 -8.04 14.50 -10.35
N PRO A 51 -7.84 15.54 -11.17
CA PRO A 51 -6.60 16.31 -11.21
C PRO A 51 -6.03 16.74 -9.83
N PRO A 52 -6.81 17.32 -8.89
CA PRO A 52 -6.27 17.73 -7.59
C PRO A 52 -5.72 16.54 -6.77
N THR A 53 -6.38 15.38 -6.82
CA THR A 53 -5.92 14.16 -6.13
C THR A 53 -4.58 13.68 -6.69
N LYS A 54 -4.40 13.70 -8.02
CA LYS A 54 -3.13 13.33 -8.67
C LYS A 54 -1.99 14.25 -8.23
N ILE A 55 -2.25 15.56 -8.19
CA ILE A 55 -1.27 16.55 -7.77
C ILE A 55 -0.86 16.29 -6.31
N GLY A 56 -1.84 16.13 -5.41
CA GLY A 56 -1.58 15.84 -3.99
C GLY A 56 -0.75 14.58 -3.78
N TYR A 57 -1.13 13.49 -4.46
CA TYR A 57 -0.37 12.24 -4.39
C TYR A 57 1.05 12.38 -4.93
N ASN A 58 1.23 13.00 -6.10
CA ASN A 58 2.55 13.19 -6.69
C ASN A 58 3.45 14.05 -5.76
N ASN A 59 2.90 15.08 -5.12
CA ASN A 59 3.65 15.89 -4.16
C ASN A 59 4.10 15.05 -2.95
N SER A 60 3.22 14.24 -2.37
CA SER A 60 3.56 13.35 -1.25
C SER A 60 4.60 12.30 -1.65
N ARG A 61 4.44 11.69 -2.84
CA ARG A 61 5.37 10.71 -3.39
C ARG A 61 6.75 11.32 -3.63
N ASN A 62 6.81 12.52 -4.20
CA ASN A 62 8.05 13.22 -4.45
C ASN A 62 8.76 13.55 -3.13
N CYS A 63 8.03 14.01 -2.10
CA CYS A 63 8.61 14.26 -0.77
C CYS A 63 9.33 13.01 -0.21
N ILE A 64 8.72 11.83 -0.32
CA ILE A 64 9.35 10.57 0.10
C ILE A 64 10.55 10.24 -0.80
N THR A 65 10.42 10.40 -2.12
CA THR A 65 11.50 10.13 -3.09
C THR A 65 12.72 11.02 -2.84
N ASP A 66 12.50 12.29 -2.53
CA ASP A 66 13.57 13.27 -2.29
C ASP A 66 14.30 13.01 -0.96
N TYR A 67 13.67 12.32 -0.02
CA TYR A 67 14.24 11.98 1.28
C TYR A 67 15.21 10.77 1.23
N TYR A 68 15.00 9.83 0.30
CA TYR A 68 15.79 8.59 0.18
C TYR A 68 16.85 8.67 -0.92
#